data_AF-A0A5E8CJ59-F1
#
_entry.id   AF-A0A5E8CJ59-F1
#
_cell.length_a   1.000
_cell.length_b   1.000
_cell.length_c   1.000
_cell.angle_alpha   90.00
_cell.angle_beta   90.00
_cell.angle_gamma   90.00
#
_symmetry.space_group_name_H-M   'P 1'
#
loop_
_entity.id
_entity.type
_entity.pdbx_description
1 polymer ?
#
loop_
_entity_poly.entity_id
_entity_poly.type
_entity_poly.pdbx_seq_one_letter_code
_entity_poly.pdbx_strand_id
1 'polypeptide(L)'
;MENLQILVYPPPQNPINKTLLNRDKIKEILKDIQPRDYHVLDYKYNYKLSCLIIRKEGYIIKLNGIRAIVSKNKIYIFQDNENPDLDFYNHLMFQFNNQNIVSRDLPFEFKILEIILIFICEKSDNIISNLSSKVNDISLQNVNSSKLSTILKIQNDLLAFNLTYEEVRKIIFNLMKSEEDMFRIFLSKKFEKQIEMDEIEKSKIDELEISLETYENQIKEDLTQVTRLIREMQAVLNLTEIKLAEFRNEIAIYNTKISVFTLCTSFGAFFASIFGMNLNNTFEESKGGLYVCAIIIIFISGCLYQILNKKITKLIKK
;
A
#
# COMPACT_ATOMS: atom_id res chain seq x y z
N MET A 1 26.50 -22.50 -10.20
CA MET A 1 25.88 -21.21 -9.83
C MET A 1 25.10 -20.75 -11.03
N GLU A 2 23.80 -20.60 -10.85
CA GLU A 2 22.78 -20.69 -11.90
C GLU A 2 22.84 -19.57 -12.91
N ASN A 3 22.53 -19.93 -14.15
CA ASN A 3 22.47 -18.98 -15.23
C ASN A 3 21.21 -18.11 -15.03
N LEU A 4 21.36 -16.80 -15.16
CA LEU A 4 20.24 -15.85 -15.04
C LEU A 4 19.51 -15.77 -16.37
N GLN A 5 18.18 -15.87 -16.36
CA GLN A 5 17.38 -15.65 -17.56
C GLN A 5 17.34 -14.14 -17.87
N ILE A 6 17.70 -13.79 -19.09
CA ILE A 6 17.67 -12.40 -19.55
C ILE A 6 16.94 -12.23 -20.88
N LEU A 7 16.43 -11.03 -21.11
CA LEU A 7 15.99 -10.51 -22.40
C LEU A 7 16.94 -9.39 -22.84
N VAL A 8 17.30 -9.36 -24.12
CA VAL A 8 18.25 -8.39 -24.67
C VAL A 8 17.55 -7.53 -25.71
N TYR A 9 17.75 -6.21 -25.62
CA TYR A 9 17.34 -5.28 -26.65
C TYR A 9 18.51 -4.39 -27.09
N PRO A 10 18.71 -4.10 -28.40
CA PRO A 10 17.98 -4.63 -29.56
C PRO A 10 18.06 -6.16 -29.66
N PRO A 11 17.02 -6.83 -30.20
CA PRO A 11 17.01 -8.28 -30.26
C PRO A 11 18.19 -8.78 -31.11
N PRO A 12 18.88 -9.85 -30.70
CA PRO A 12 19.98 -10.41 -31.48
C PRO A 12 19.48 -10.87 -32.85
N GLN A 13 20.33 -10.74 -33.89
CA GLN A 13 20.01 -11.11 -35.28
C GLN A 13 19.59 -12.59 -35.44
N ASN A 14 19.94 -13.45 -34.48
CA ASN A 14 19.40 -14.80 -34.33
C ASN A 14 18.40 -14.85 -33.17
N PRO A 15 17.14 -15.28 -33.40
CA PRO A 15 16.05 -15.24 -32.40
C PRO A 15 16.15 -16.32 -31.32
N ILE A 16 17.34 -16.84 -31.08
CA ILE A 16 17.59 -17.93 -30.15
C ILE A 16 18.26 -17.33 -28.91
N ASN A 17 17.43 -16.98 -27.91
CA ASN A 17 17.53 -17.54 -26.56
C ASN A 17 16.94 -16.60 -25.50
N LYS A 18 16.15 -17.18 -24.60
CA LYS A 18 16.32 -16.93 -23.15
C LYS A 18 17.80 -17.16 -22.85
N THR A 19 18.62 -16.11 -22.99
CA THR A 19 20.07 -16.26 -22.86
C THR A 19 20.37 -16.45 -21.39
N LEU A 20 20.64 -17.69 -21.02
CA LEU A 20 21.15 -18.02 -19.69
C LEU A 20 22.54 -17.38 -19.57
N LEU A 21 22.62 -16.28 -18.82
CA LEU A 21 23.83 -15.49 -18.68
C LEU A 21 24.57 -15.89 -17.40
N ASN A 22 25.82 -16.35 -17.57
CA ASN A 22 26.69 -16.68 -16.45
C ASN A 22 27.44 -15.43 -15.98
N ARG A 23 27.95 -15.47 -14.75
CA ARG A 23 28.72 -14.36 -14.16
C ARG A 23 29.88 -13.91 -15.04
N ASP A 24 30.53 -14.83 -15.75
CA ASP A 24 31.66 -14.52 -16.64
C ASP A 24 31.22 -13.69 -17.85
N LYS A 25 30.09 -14.01 -18.47
CA LYS A 25 29.50 -13.21 -19.55
C LYS A 25 29.04 -11.84 -19.07
N ILE A 26 28.57 -11.74 -17.82
CA ILE A 26 28.24 -10.43 -17.22
C ILE A 26 29.52 -9.59 -17.03
N LYS A 27 30.65 -10.20 -16.64
CA LYS A 27 31.94 -9.49 -16.55
C LYS A 27 32.45 -9.03 -17.91
N GLU A 28 32.13 -9.74 -18.98
CA GLU A 28 32.45 -9.28 -20.34
C GLU A 28 31.67 -8.03 -20.74
N ILE A 29 30.44 -7.87 -20.23
CA ILE A 29 29.58 -6.69 -20.47
C ILE A 29 30.00 -5.51 -19.57
N LEU A 30 30.27 -5.79 -18.30
CA LEU A 30 30.70 -4.82 -17.29
C LEU A 30 32.00 -5.30 -16.66
N LYS A 31 33.15 -4.90 -17.20
CA LYS A 31 34.46 -5.36 -16.69
C LYS A 31 34.74 -4.97 -15.24
N ASP A 32 34.17 -3.86 -14.79
CA ASP A 32 34.32 -3.31 -13.45
C ASP A 32 33.20 -3.72 -12.48
N ILE A 33 32.39 -4.72 -12.84
CA ILE A 33 31.34 -5.22 -11.95
C ILE A 33 31.91 -5.82 -10.66
N GLN A 34 31.34 -5.44 -9.52
CA GLN A 34 31.76 -5.93 -8.22
C GLN A 34 30.92 -7.14 -7.79
N PRO A 35 31.45 -8.04 -6.93
CA PRO A 35 30.69 -9.20 -6.43
C PRO A 35 29.33 -8.84 -5.81
N ARG A 36 29.23 -7.67 -5.18
CA ARG A 36 27.99 -7.17 -4.56
C ARG A 36 26.89 -6.82 -5.59
N ASP A 37 27.29 -6.42 -6.79
CA ASP A 37 26.37 -5.97 -7.83
C ASP A 37 25.54 -7.14 -8.38
N TYR A 38 26.07 -8.36 -8.35
CA TYR A 38 25.31 -9.57 -8.74
C TYR A 38 24.08 -9.81 -7.86
N HIS A 39 24.13 -9.42 -6.57
CA HIS A 39 22.97 -9.55 -5.67
C HIS A 39 21.82 -8.60 -6.02
N VAL A 40 22.11 -7.52 -6.75
CA VAL A 40 21.09 -6.60 -7.25
C VAL A 40 20.31 -7.24 -8.41
N LEU A 41 21.01 -8.04 -9.23
CA LEU A 41 20.49 -8.64 -10.46
C LEU A 41 19.75 -9.97 -10.22
N ASP A 42 20.21 -10.76 -9.25
CA ASP A 42 19.72 -12.12 -9.00
C ASP A 42 18.41 -12.14 -8.18
N TYR A 43 17.37 -12.78 -8.75
CA TYR A 43 16.03 -12.93 -8.15
C TYR A 43 15.98 -13.77 -6.88
N LYS A 44 17.00 -14.57 -6.60
CA LYS A 44 17.10 -15.27 -5.32
C LYS A 44 17.29 -14.32 -4.13
N TYR A 45 17.87 -13.15 -4.38
CA TYR A 45 18.12 -12.17 -3.33
C TYR A 45 16.95 -11.18 -3.28
N ASN A 46 16.03 -11.44 -2.36
CA ASN A 46 14.77 -10.71 -2.20
C ASN A 46 14.91 -9.31 -1.55
N TYR A 47 16.05 -8.64 -1.73
CA TYR A 47 16.22 -7.27 -1.26
C TYR A 47 15.26 -6.35 -2.01
N LYS A 48 14.42 -5.61 -1.30
CA LYS A 48 13.40 -4.73 -1.90
C LYS A 48 13.94 -3.38 -2.38
N LEU A 49 15.12 -3.00 -1.92
CA LEU A 49 15.71 -1.69 -2.20
C LEU A 49 15.91 -1.47 -3.70
N SER A 50 15.40 -0.34 -4.17
CA SER A 50 15.72 0.18 -5.49
C SER A 50 17.15 0.76 -5.49
N CYS A 51 17.87 0.64 -6.60
CA CYS A 51 19.20 1.23 -6.74
C CYS A 51 19.58 1.49 -8.21
N LEU A 52 20.41 2.50 -8.40
CA LEU A 52 21.13 2.80 -9.63
C LEU A 52 22.64 2.74 -9.33
N ILE A 53 23.36 1.84 -9.99
CA ILE A 53 24.80 1.66 -9.79
C ILE A 53 25.52 1.97 -11.08
N ILE A 54 26.33 3.02 -11.06
CA ILE A 54 27.06 3.48 -12.24
C ILE A 54 28.44 2.83 -12.29
N ARG A 55 28.78 2.31 -13.45
CA ARG A 55 30.03 1.62 -13.78
C ARG A 55 30.62 2.23 -15.05
N LYS A 56 31.85 1.88 -15.40
CA LYS A 56 32.56 2.51 -16.52
C LYS A 56 31.97 2.16 -17.89
N GLU A 57 31.52 0.92 -18.07
CA GLU A 57 31.03 0.39 -19.36
C GLU A 57 29.49 0.33 -19.44
N GLY A 58 28.81 0.68 -18.35
CA GLY A 58 27.36 0.63 -18.24
C GLY A 58 26.87 1.00 -16.85
N TYR A 59 25.57 0.87 -16.63
CA TYR A 59 24.99 1.05 -15.31
C TYR A 59 23.95 -0.03 -15.03
N ILE A 60 23.77 -0.33 -13.75
CA ILE A 60 22.86 -1.34 -13.26
C ILE A 60 21.65 -0.63 -12.67
N ILE A 61 20.47 -1.00 -13.14
CA ILE A 61 19.18 -0.51 -12.64
C ILE A 61 18.48 -1.63 -11.90
N LYS A 62 18.01 -1.29 -10.71
CA LYS A 62 16.92 -1.98 -10.03
C LYS A 62 15.90 -0.95 -9.59
N LEU A 63 14.80 -0.83 -10.32
CA LEU A 63 13.74 0.15 -10.03
C LEU A 63 12.38 -0.54 -10.13
N ASN A 64 11.61 -0.52 -9.04
CA ASN A 64 10.22 -0.98 -8.98
C ASN A 64 9.94 -2.35 -9.67
N GLY A 65 10.81 -3.33 -9.41
CA GLY A 65 10.70 -4.70 -9.95
C GLY A 65 11.45 -4.95 -11.26
N ILE A 66 11.89 -3.90 -11.97
CA ILE A 66 12.75 -4.01 -13.14
C ILE A 66 14.19 -4.19 -12.67
N ARG A 67 14.90 -5.15 -13.28
CA ARG A 67 16.34 -5.33 -13.09
C ARG A 67 17.01 -5.37 -14.44
N ALA A 68 17.95 -4.46 -14.68
CA ALA A 68 18.59 -4.36 -15.97
C ALA A 68 20.05 -3.92 -15.85
N ILE A 69 20.86 -4.36 -16.81
CA ILE A 69 22.14 -3.73 -17.14
C ILE A 69 21.92 -2.93 -18.41
N VAL A 70 22.27 -1.65 -18.39
CA VAL A 70 22.27 -0.82 -19.60
C VAL A 70 23.71 -0.56 -20.02
N SER A 71 23.98 -0.86 -21.28
CA SER A 71 25.23 -0.58 -21.97
C SER A 71 24.97 0.42 -23.10
N LYS A 72 26.03 0.95 -23.72
CA LYS A 72 25.96 1.95 -24.80
C LYS A 72 24.96 1.64 -25.93
N ASN A 73 24.75 0.37 -26.26
CA ASN A 73 23.93 -0.03 -27.40
C ASN A 73 22.97 -1.20 -27.10
N LYS A 74 22.94 -1.67 -25.86
CA LYS A 74 22.17 -2.83 -25.44
C LYS A 74 21.65 -2.68 -24.03
N ILE A 75 20.46 -3.19 -23.77
CA ILE A 75 19.95 -3.44 -22.42
C ILE A 75 19.79 -4.95 -22.21
N TYR A 76 20.16 -5.40 -21.03
CA TYR A 76 20.00 -6.78 -20.57
C TYR A 76 19.03 -6.78 -19.40
N ILE A 77 17.79 -7.20 -19.63
CA ILE A 77 16.71 -7.25 -18.63
C ILE A 77 16.73 -8.61 -17.98
N PHE A 78 16.85 -8.67 -16.66
CA PHE A 78 16.86 -9.89 -15.88
C PHE A 78 15.43 -10.30 -15.54
N GLN A 79 15.14 -11.60 -15.65
CA GLN A 79 13.84 -12.16 -15.35
C GLN A 79 13.94 -13.14 -14.19
N ASP A 80 12.84 -13.27 -13.47
CA ASP A 80 12.64 -14.39 -12.57
C ASP A 80 12.52 -15.68 -13.39
N ASN A 81 13.19 -16.74 -12.94
CA ASN A 81 13.12 -18.05 -13.57
C ASN A 81 11.75 -18.70 -13.36
N GLU A 82 11.08 -18.41 -12.23
CA GLU A 82 9.78 -19.00 -11.90
C GLU A 82 8.63 -18.22 -12.55
N ASN A 83 8.65 -16.89 -12.45
CA ASN A 83 7.59 -16.00 -12.95
C ASN A 83 8.16 -14.89 -13.83
N PRO A 84 8.42 -15.15 -15.13
CA PRO A 84 8.99 -14.14 -16.01
C PRO A 84 7.99 -13.00 -16.24
N ASP A 85 8.37 -11.79 -15.85
CA ASP A 85 7.66 -10.56 -16.19
C ASP A 85 8.12 -10.10 -17.60
N LEU A 86 7.17 -10.01 -18.52
CA LEU A 86 7.39 -9.54 -19.90
C LEU A 86 6.81 -8.13 -20.13
N ASP A 87 6.11 -7.56 -19.15
CA ASP A 87 5.38 -6.31 -19.32
C ASP A 87 6.33 -5.18 -19.73
N PHE A 88 7.46 -5.06 -19.02
CA PHE A 88 8.48 -4.06 -19.33
C PHE A 88 9.13 -4.29 -20.70
N TYR A 89 9.42 -5.54 -21.08
CA TYR A 89 10.04 -5.83 -22.37
C TYR A 89 9.11 -5.50 -23.55
N ASN A 90 7.82 -5.83 -23.41
CA ASN A 90 6.80 -5.51 -24.40
C ASN A 90 6.60 -4.00 -24.51
N HIS A 91 6.55 -3.29 -23.38
CA HIS A 91 6.50 -1.82 -23.36
C HIS A 91 7.73 -1.22 -24.06
N LEU A 92 8.93 -1.72 -23.75
CA LEU A 92 10.16 -1.26 -24.38
C LEU A 92 10.12 -1.45 -25.90
N MET A 93 9.72 -2.62 -26.38
CA MET A 93 9.57 -2.91 -27.81
C MET A 93 8.57 -1.97 -28.48
N PHE A 94 7.44 -1.72 -27.82
CA PHE A 94 6.42 -0.80 -28.30
C PHE A 94 6.97 0.63 -28.45
N GLN A 95 7.69 1.14 -27.45
CA GLN A 95 8.26 2.49 -27.46
C GLN A 95 9.30 2.69 -28.56
N PHE A 96 10.19 1.72 -28.77
CA PHE A 96 11.19 1.83 -29.84
C PHE A 96 10.63 1.67 -31.24
N ASN A 97 9.57 0.88 -31.42
CA ASN A 97 8.88 0.76 -32.70
C ASN A 97 8.09 2.03 -33.03
N ASN A 98 7.46 2.62 -32.01
CA ASN A 98 6.66 3.84 -32.12
C ASN A 98 7.46 5.07 -31.70
N GLN A 99 8.50 5.43 -32.47
CA GLN A 99 9.49 6.52 -32.27
C GLN A 99 8.96 7.96 -32.00
N ASN A 100 7.71 8.10 -31.56
CA ASN A 100 7.00 9.36 -31.33
C ASN A 100 7.06 9.82 -29.86
N ILE A 101 7.40 8.96 -28.91
CA ILE A 101 7.31 9.28 -27.47
C ILE A 101 8.68 9.61 -26.86
N VAL A 102 9.76 9.05 -27.41
CA VAL A 102 11.12 9.23 -26.88
C VAL A 102 11.84 10.31 -27.69
N SER A 103 12.52 11.24 -27.00
CA SER A 103 13.29 12.31 -27.64
C SER A 103 14.25 11.73 -28.69
N ARG A 104 13.99 12.01 -29.97
CA ARG A 104 14.67 11.32 -31.10
C ARG A 104 16.18 11.50 -31.07
N ASP A 105 16.66 12.60 -30.49
CA ASP A 105 18.07 12.99 -30.49
C ASP A 105 18.86 12.48 -29.27
N LEU A 106 18.19 11.87 -28.28
CA LEU A 106 18.85 11.30 -27.12
C LEU A 106 19.66 10.02 -27.48
N PRO A 107 20.83 9.83 -26.87
CA PRO A 107 21.60 8.58 -26.91
C PRO A 107 20.79 7.37 -26.39
N PHE A 108 21.16 6.16 -26.83
CA PHE A 108 20.44 4.93 -26.48
C PHE A 108 20.33 4.73 -24.95
N GLU A 109 21.41 4.94 -24.22
CA GLU A 109 21.48 4.83 -22.77
C GLU A 109 20.54 5.78 -22.03
N PHE A 110 20.28 6.97 -22.56
CA PHE A 110 19.35 7.94 -21.98
C PHE A 110 17.90 7.59 -22.32
N LYS A 111 17.66 7.18 -23.59
CA LYS A 111 16.36 6.68 -24.03
C LYS A 111 15.87 5.49 -23.21
N ILE A 112 16.78 4.57 -22.87
CA ILE A 112 16.45 3.43 -22.02
C ILE A 112 16.02 3.87 -20.62
N LEU A 113 16.74 4.81 -20.01
CA LEU A 113 16.38 5.34 -18.69
C LEU A 113 15.01 6.02 -18.75
N GLU A 114 14.76 6.85 -19.77
CA GLU A 114 13.47 7.51 -19.99
C GLU A 114 12.33 6.48 -20.16
N ILE A 115 12.50 5.45 -20.98
CA ILE A 115 11.50 4.38 -21.15
C ILE A 115 11.22 3.64 -19.83
N ILE A 116 12.25 3.39 -19.01
CA ILE A 116 12.09 2.78 -17.69
C ILE A 116 11.22 3.67 -16.79
N LEU A 117 11.46 4.99 -16.81
CA LEU A 117 10.67 5.94 -16.00
C LEU A 117 9.23 6.04 -16.49
N ILE A 118 9.00 6.12 -17.81
CA ILE A 118 7.65 6.10 -18.40
C ILE A 118 6.88 4.87 -17.91
N PHE A 119 7.48 3.68 -18.05
CA PHE A 119 6.83 2.45 -17.62
C PHE A 119 6.53 2.45 -16.12
N ILE A 120 7.44 2.95 -15.29
CA ILE A 120 7.24 3.03 -13.84
C ILE A 120 6.08 3.98 -13.52
N CYS A 121 6.02 5.16 -14.13
CA CYS A 121 4.94 6.12 -13.93
C CYS A 121 3.58 5.54 -14.38
N GLU A 122 3.49 4.96 -15.58
CA GLU A 122 2.25 4.32 -16.07
C GLU A 122 1.78 3.19 -15.14
N LYS A 123 2.72 2.36 -14.65
CA LYS A 123 2.40 1.28 -13.71
C LYS A 123 1.94 1.85 -12.37
N SER A 124 2.58 2.91 -11.88
CA SER A 124 2.21 3.63 -10.67
C SER A 124 0.81 4.23 -10.77
N ASP A 125 0.46 4.89 -11.88
CA ASP A 125 -0.87 5.45 -12.12
C ASP A 125 -1.98 4.39 -12.05
N ASN A 126 -1.73 3.22 -12.63
CA ASN A 126 -2.64 2.09 -12.57
C ASN A 126 -2.81 1.55 -11.13
N ILE A 127 -1.74 1.52 -10.34
CA ILE A 127 -1.80 1.13 -8.93
C ILE A 127 -2.59 2.17 -8.12
N ILE A 128 -2.30 3.45 -8.32
CA ILE A 128 -2.95 4.56 -7.60
C ILE A 128 -4.44 4.60 -7.92
N SER A 129 -4.84 4.47 -9.18
CA SER A 129 -6.26 4.44 -9.57
C SER A 129 -7.01 3.25 -8.96
N ASN A 130 -6.41 2.05 -8.95
CA ASN A 130 -6.98 0.86 -8.31
C ASN A 130 -7.06 0.98 -6.78
N LEU A 131 -6.06 1.57 -6.13
CA LEU A 131 -6.11 1.79 -4.69
C LEU A 131 -7.13 2.89 -4.33
N SER A 132 -7.20 3.96 -5.12
CA SER A 132 -8.18 5.04 -4.98
C SER A 132 -9.61 4.51 -5.09
N SER A 133 -9.91 3.65 -6.07
CA SER A 133 -11.23 3.03 -6.19
C SER A 133 -11.57 2.18 -4.98
N LYS A 134 -10.64 1.34 -4.51
CA LYS A 134 -10.83 0.54 -3.29
C LYS A 134 -11.06 1.38 -2.03
N VAL A 135 -10.37 2.51 -1.89
CA VAL A 135 -10.57 3.45 -0.78
C VAL A 135 -11.96 4.10 -0.87
N ASN A 136 -12.38 4.52 -2.07
CA ASN A 136 -13.71 5.10 -2.29
C ASN A 136 -14.85 4.09 -2.05
N ASP A 137 -14.64 2.82 -2.41
CA ASP A 137 -15.60 1.73 -2.14
C ASP A 137 -15.79 1.48 -0.64
N ILE A 138 -14.79 1.82 0.19
CA ILE A 138 -14.90 1.86 1.65
C ILE A 138 -15.63 3.15 2.03
N SER A 139 -16.90 3.24 1.63
CA SER A 139 -17.79 4.33 2.03
C SER A 139 -17.90 4.41 3.56
N LEU A 140 -17.69 5.62 4.10
CA LEU A 140 -17.77 5.99 5.52
C LEU A 140 -19.07 5.55 6.22
N GLN A 141 -20.10 5.22 5.45
CA GLN A 141 -21.45 5.04 5.98
C GLN A 141 -21.64 3.69 6.70
N ASN A 142 -21.04 2.58 6.24
CA ASN A 142 -21.26 1.26 6.85
C ASN A 142 -19.97 0.43 6.94
N VAL A 143 -19.14 0.75 7.92
CA VAL A 143 -17.97 -0.06 8.27
C VAL A 143 -18.41 -1.18 9.22
N ASN A 144 -18.64 -2.37 8.66
CA ASN A 144 -18.84 -3.58 9.43
C ASN A 144 -17.48 -4.17 9.84
N SER A 145 -17.41 -4.87 10.97
CA SER A 145 -16.18 -5.51 11.49
C SER A 145 -15.50 -6.46 10.49
N SER A 146 -16.26 -7.04 9.55
CA SER A 146 -15.74 -7.89 8.47
C SER A 146 -14.89 -7.15 7.42
N LYS A 147 -14.92 -5.81 7.39
CA LYS A 147 -14.15 -4.99 6.44
C LYS A 147 -12.82 -4.49 7.03
N LEU A 148 -12.57 -4.64 8.33
CA LEU A 148 -11.39 -4.07 8.98
C LEU A 148 -10.08 -4.68 8.47
N SER A 149 -10.05 -5.99 8.24
CA SER A 149 -8.89 -6.68 7.65
C SER A 149 -8.59 -6.18 6.23
N THR A 150 -9.63 -5.92 5.44
CA THR A 150 -9.51 -5.34 4.09
C THR A 150 -8.99 -3.90 4.14
N ILE A 151 -9.48 -3.09 5.09
CA ILE A 151 -9.02 -1.72 5.32
C ILE A 151 -7.53 -1.71 5.68
N LEU A 152 -7.11 -2.57 6.62
CA LEU A 152 -5.71 -2.70 7.02
C LEU A 152 -4.83 -3.18 5.87
N LYS A 153 -5.33 -4.12 5.05
CA LYS A 153 -4.61 -4.59 3.85
C LYS A 153 -4.37 -3.44 2.88
N ILE A 154 -5.40 -2.66 2.54
CA ILE A 154 -5.27 -1.51 1.65
C ILE A 154 -4.32 -0.45 2.22
N GLN A 155 -4.38 -0.19 3.52
CA GLN A 155 -3.46 0.74 4.18
C GLN A 155 -2.00 0.25 4.07
N ASN A 156 -1.75 -1.03 4.32
CA ASN A 156 -0.41 -1.62 4.19
C ASN A 156 0.08 -1.58 2.73
N ASP A 157 -0.81 -1.86 1.77
CA ASP A 157 -0.49 -1.80 0.34
C ASP A 157 -0.13 -0.35 -0.09
N LEU A 158 -0.90 0.65 0.37
CA LEU A 158 -0.61 2.08 0.17
C LEU A 158 0.74 2.49 0.77
N LEU A 159 1.02 2.08 2.01
CA LEU A 159 2.29 2.36 2.68
C LEU A 159 3.48 1.72 1.97
N ALA A 160 3.34 0.45 1.58
CA ALA A 160 4.38 -0.26 0.84
C ALA A 160 4.66 0.42 -0.50
N PHE A 161 3.62 0.77 -1.25
CA PHE A 161 3.74 1.50 -2.51
C PHE A 161 4.43 2.85 -2.32
N ASN A 162 3.98 3.65 -1.35
CA ASN A 162 4.55 4.96 -1.03
C ASN A 162 6.05 4.87 -0.73
N LEU A 163 6.48 3.89 0.06
CA LEU A 163 7.89 3.66 0.36
C LEU A 163 8.69 3.32 -0.91
N THR A 164 8.21 2.37 -1.70
CA THR A 164 8.93 1.94 -2.92
C THR A 164 9.02 3.03 -3.98
N TYR A 165 7.99 3.86 -4.12
CA TYR A 165 7.96 4.91 -5.13
C TYR A 165 8.79 6.13 -4.70
N GLU A 166 8.80 6.45 -3.41
CA GLU A 166 9.71 7.43 -2.81
C GLU A 166 11.19 7.01 -2.95
N GLU A 167 11.51 5.71 -2.93
CA GLU A 167 12.87 5.23 -3.24
C GLU A 167 13.26 5.55 -4.69
N VAL A 168 12.36 5.30 -5.65
CA VAL A 168 12.60 5.63 -7.07
C VAL A 168 12.87 7.14 -7.22
N ARG A 169 12.03 7.97 -6.61
CA ARG A 169 12.20 9.43 -6.60
C ARG A 169 13.56 9.86 -6.07
N LYS A 170 13.98 9.30 -4.93
CA LYS A 170 15.29 9.60 -4.31
C LYS A 170 16.45 9.22 -5.21
N ILE A 171 16.36 8.12 -5.94
CA ILE A 171 17.41 7.69 -6.88
C ILE A 171 17.54 8.69 -8.02
N ILE A 172 16.41 9.11 -8.61
CA ILE A 172 16.39 10.10 -9.70
C ILE A 172 16.95 11.44 -9.19
N PHE A 173 16.50 11.89 -8.03
CA PHE A 173 16.99 13.12 -7.40
C PHE A 173 18.50 13.07 -7.12
N ASN A 174 19.01 11.95 -6.58
CA ASN A 174 20.42 11.81 -6.29
C ASN A 174 21.27 11.76 -7.56
N LEU A 175 20.76 11.17 -8.64
CA LEU A 175 21.41 11.18 -9.95
C LEU A 175 21.55 12.62 -10.46
N MET A 176 20.47 13.40 -10.49
CA MET A 176 20.51 14.79 -10.95
C MET A 176 21.42 15.68 -10.09
N LYS A 177 21.53 15.39 -8.79
CA LYS A 177 22.39 16.15 -7.87
C LYS A 177 23.89 16.00 -8.17
N SER A 178 24.29 14.95 -8.88
CA SER A 178 25.68 14.62 -9.15
C SER A 178 25.96 14.75 -10.65
N GLU A 179 26.51 15.89 -11.05
CA GLU A 179 26.95 16.10 -12.44
C GLU A 179 27.85 14.96 -12.91
N GLU A 180 28.79 14.50 -12.07
CA GLU A 180 29.68 13.39 -12.40
C GLU A 180 28.92 12.10 -12.74
N ASP A 181 27.88 11.77 -11.98
CA ASP A 181 27.07 10.58 -12.23
C ASP A 181 26.24 10.71 -13.50
N MET A 182 25.65 11.89 -13.76
CA MET A 182 24.97 12.21 -15.02
C MET A 182 25.91 12.05 -16.22
N PHE A 183 27.14 12.57 -16.14
CA PHE A 183 28.16 12.38 -17.16
C PHE A 183 28.55 10.91 -17.34
N ARG A 184 28.69 10.15 -16.24
CA ARG A 184 29.09 8.73 -16.30
C ARG A 184 28.00 7.83 -16.90
N ILE A 185 26.73 8.21 -16.82
CA ILE A 185 25.64 7.52 -17.51
C ILE A 185 25.68 7.75 -19.02
N PHE A 186 26.40 8.77 -19.51
CA PHE A 186 26.57 9.03 -20.94
C PHE A 186 27.58 8.07 -21.61
N LEU A 187 27.21 6.79 -21.71
CA LEU A 187 28.07 5.69 -22.17
C LEU A 187 28.56 5.81 -23.62
N SER A 188 27.85 6.56 -24.46
CA SER A 188 28.24 6.79 -25.85
C SER A 188 29.56 7.55 -25.96
N LYS A 189 29.92 8.30 -24.91
CA LYS A 189 31.20 8.98 -24.77
C LYS A 189 32.03 8.28 -23.70
N LYS A 190 33.33 8.10 -23.97
CA LYS A 190 34.25 7.51 -22.99
C LYS A 190 34.68 8.59 -22.01
N PHE A 191 34.51 8.32 -20.72
CA PHE A 191 34.93 9.17 -19.60
C PHE A 191 36.40 9.61 -19.64
N GLU A 192 37.25 8.93 -20.41
CA GLU A 192 38.69 9.23 -20.55
C GLU A 192 38.99 10.57 -21.27
N LYS A 193 38.00 11.22 -21.90
CA LYS A 193 38.16 12.56 -22.48
C LYS A 193 37.35 13.61 -21.71
N GLN A 194 37.77 13.91 -20.49
CA GLN A 194 37.23 15.02 -19.69
C GLN A 194 37.59 16.42 -20.22
N ILE A 195 38.30 16.53 -21.34
CA ILE A 195 39.04 17.77 -21.66
C ILE A 195 38.27 18.74 -22.57
N GLU A 196 37.23 18.34 -23.29
CA GLU A 196 36.36 19.28 -24.02
C GLU A 196 35.03 18.57 -24.31
N MET A 197 33.99 18.90 -23.54
CA MET A 197 32.64 18.56 -23.93
C MET A 197 32.15 19.60 -24.93
N ASP A 198 31.83 19.15 -26.14
CA ASP A 198 31.20 20.00 -27.14
C ASP A 198 29.84 20.51 -26.63
N GLU A 199 29.43 21.71 -27.05
CA GLU A 199 28.14 22.31 -26.66
C GLU A 199 26.95 21.35 -26.90
N ILE A 200 27.03 20.53 -27.96
CA ILE A 200 26.02 19.52 -28.31
C ILE A 200 25.93 18.41 -27.24
N GLU A 201 27.04 18.02 -26.64
CA GLU A 201 27.07 16.97 -25.62
C GLU A 201 26.51 17.46 -24.31
N LYS A 202 26.80 18.72 -23.96
CA LYS A 202 26.22 19.37 -22.79
C LYS A 202 24.72 19.52 -22.95
N SER A 203 24.25 19.96 -24.13
CA SER A 203 22.82 20.04 -24.46
C SER A 203 22.08 18.71 -24.24
N LYS A 204 22.70 17.57 -24.56
CA LYS A 204 22.06 16.24 -24.36
C LYS A 204 21.93 15.85 -22.90
N ILE A 205 22.85 16.30 -22.05
CA ILE A 205 22.78 16.06 -20.62
C ILE A 205 21.77 17.00 -19.99
N ASP A 206 21.72 18.27 -20.43
CA ASP A 206 20.70 19.23 -20.03
C ASP A 206 19.29 18.70 -20.41
N GLU A 207 19.13 18.14 -21.62
CA GLU A 207 17.89 17.47 -22.05
C GLU A 207 17.51 16.28 -21.16
N LEU A 208 18.48 15.45 -20.76
CA LEU A 208 18.25 14.36 -19.83
C LEU A 208 17.82 14.89 -18.46
N GLU A 209 18.48 15.91 -17.94
CA GLU A 209 18.15 16.52 -16.64
C GLU A 209 16.72 17.05 -16.63
N ILE A 210 16.30 17.76 -17.69
CA ILE A 210 14.92 18.25 -17.84
C ILE A 210 13.92 17.09 -17.85
N SER A 211 14.23 16.00 -18.56
CA SER A 211 13.40 14.80 -18.60
C SER A 211 13.29 14.16 -17.20
N LEU A 212 14.41 14.00 -16.49
CA LEU A 212 14.45 13.46 -15.13
C LEU A 212 13.69 14.35 -14.13
N GLU A 213 13.80 15.68 -14.24
CA GLU A 213 13.07 16.63 -13.40
C GLU A 213 11.55 16.51 -13.62
N THR A 214 11.13 16.33 -14.88
CA THR A 214 9.72 16.13 -15.23
C THR A 214 9.16 14.88 -14.56
N TYR A 215 9.85 13.74 -14.65
CA TYR A 215 9.42 12.51 -13.99
C TYR A 215 9.52 12.61 -12.46
N GLU A 216 10.54 13.27 -11.91
CA GLU A 216 10.65 13.46 -10.46
C GLU A 216 9.48 14.29 -9.90
N ASN A 217 9.06 15.33 -10.63
CA ASN A 217 7.88 16.13 -10.29
C ASN A 217 6.58 15.35 -10.42
N GLN A 218 6.41 14.53 -11.47
CA GLN A 218 5.24 13.63 -11.58
C GLN A 218 5.17 12.67 -10.39
N ILE A 219 6.29 12.02 -10.04
CA ILE A 219 6.37 11.10 -8.91
C ILE A 219 6.03 11.82 -7.59
N LYS A 220 6.44 13.08 -7.40
CA LYS A 220 6.06 13.88 -6.22
C LYS A 220 4.55 14.10 -6.12
N GLU A 221 3.90 14.42 -7.24
CA GLU A 221 2.46 14.64 -7.30
C GLU A 221 1.71 13.35 -6.91
N ASP A 222 2.10 12.23 -7.51
CA ASP A 222 1.55 10.91 -7.22
C ASP A 222 1.72 10.52 -5.75
N LEU A 223 2.92 10.72 -5.17
CA LEU A 223 3.20 10.45 -3.76
C LEU A 223 2.34 11.32 -2.84
N THR A 224 2.05 12.56 -3.25
CA THR A 224 1.15 13.45 -2.52
C THR A 224 -0.28 12.89 -2.54
N GLN A 225 -0.74 12.38 -3.69
CA GLN A 225 -2.03 11.69 -3.80
C GLN A 225 -2.08 10.43 -2.92
N VAL A 226 -1.05 9.58 -2.95
CA VAL A 226 -0.95 8.38 -2.11
C VAL A 226 -0.98 8.74 -0.63
N THR A 227 -0.23 9.77 -0.23
CA THR A 227 -0.22 10.28 1.15
C THR A 227 -1.61 10.75 1.59
N ARG A 228 -2.39 11.37 0.69
CA ARG A 228 -3.78 11.72 0.97
C ARG A 228 -4.62 10.48 1.23
N LEU A 229 -4.55 9.46 0.37
CA LEU A 229 -5.27 8.19 0.54
C LEU A 229 -4.91 7.48 1.85
N ILE A 230 -3.63 7.49 2.24
CA ILE A 230 -3.19 6.93 3.54
C ILE A 230 -3.87 7.65 4.70
N ARG A 231 -3.96 8.99 4.66
CA ARG A 231 -4.62 9.79 5.70
C ARG A 231 -6.13 9.53 5.75
N GLU A 232 -6.78 9.42 4.59
CA GLU A 232 -8.20 9.05 4.49
C GLU A 232 -8.45 7.68 5.15
N MET A 233 -7.63 6.68 4.84
CA MET A 233 -7.73 5.35 5.44
C MET A 233 -7.51 5.35 6.94
N GLN A 234 -6.56 6.15 7.44
CA GLN A 234 -6.36 6.33 8.89
C GLN A 234 -7.59 6.97 9.56
N ALA A 235 -8.22 7.95 8.89
CA ALA A 235 -9.45 8.55 9.40
C ALA A 235 -10.61 7.53 9.47
N VAL A 236 -10.75 6.68 8.45
CA VAL A 236 -11.73 5.58 8.46
C VAL A 236 -11.48 4.66 9.66
N LEU A 237 -10.23 4.22 9.90
CA LEU A 237 -9.90 3.37 11.05
C LEU A 237 -10.27 4.04 12.38
N ASN A 238 -9.90 5.29 12.59
CA ASN A 238 -10.24 6.02 13.81
C ASN A 238 -11.77 6.12 14.01
N LEU A 239 -12.54 6.36 12.94
CA LEU A 239 -14.01 6.37 13.00
C LEU A 239 -14.59 5.00 13.36
N THR A 240 -13.98 3.90 12.91
CA THR A 240 -14.43 2.55 13.30
C THR A 240 -14.23 2.28 14.78
N GLU A 241 -13.11 2.73 15.35
CA GLU A 241 -12.84 2.59 16.78
C GLU A 241 -13.87 3.37 17.62
N ILE A 242 -14.22 4.58 17.19
CA ILE A 242 -15.27 5.40 17.82
C ILE A 242 -16.62 4.68 17.77
N LYS A 243 -17.03 4.16 16.59
CA LYS A 243 -18.30 3.41 16.44
C LYS A 243 -18.33 2.15 17.31
N LEU A 244 -17.22 1.41 17.39
CA LEU A 244 -17.12 0.23 18.25
C LEU A 244 -17.22 0.59 19.74
N ALA A 245 -16.64 1.72 20.15
CA ALA A 245 -16.80 2.23 21.51
C ALA A 245 -18.27 2.61 21.80
N GLU A 246 -18.95 3.25 20.85
CA GLU A 246 -20.38 3.57 20.94
C GLU A 246 -21.24 2.31 21.10
N PHE A 247 -21.04 1.28 20.26
CA PHE A 247 -21.75 0.00 20.39
C PHE A 247 -21.53 -0.67 21.76
N ARG A 248 -20.31 -0.64 22.29
CA ARG A 248 -20.04 -1.16 23.64
C ARG A 248 -20.80 -0.38 24.71
N ASN A 249 -20.89 0.94 24.58
CA ASN A 249 -21.63 1.78 25.49
C ASN A 249 -23.15 1.50 25.41
N GLU A 250 -23.70 1.33 24.20
CA GLU A 250 -25.10 0.94 24.02
C GLU A 250 -25.39 -0.40 24.70
N ILE A 251 -24.56 -1.42 24.50
CA ILE A 251 -24.70 -2.74 25.15
C ILE A 251 -24.67 -2.58 26.68
N ALA A 252 -23.75 -1.78 27.21
CA ALA A 252 -23.65 -1.55 28.65
C ALA A 252 -24.94 -0.89 29.22
N ILE A 253 -25.51 0.06 28.49
CA ILE A 253 -26.79 0.70 28.83
C ILE A 253 -27.94 -0.33 28.80
N TYR A 254 -28.01 -1.17 27.77
CA TYR A 254 -29.04 -2.22 27.69
C TYR A 254 -28.91 -3.26 28.81
N ASN A 255 -27.69 -3.72 29.11
CA ASN A 255 -27.43 -4.61 30.24
C ASN A 255 -27.88 -3.98 31.56
N THR A 256 -27.59 -2.70 31.77
CA THR A 256 -28.04 -1.97 32.97
C THR A 256 -29.56 -1.92 33.05
N LYS A 257 -30.26 -1.67 31.94
CA LYS A 257 -31.74 -1.69 31.89
C LYS A 257 -32.31 -3.08 32.21
N ILE A 258 -31.72 -4.15 31.66
CA ILE A 258 -32.13 -5.53 31.96
C ILE A 258 -31.90 -5.85 33.43
N SER A 259 -30.74 -5.54 33.99
CA SER A 259 -30.46 -5.75 35.42
C SER A 259 -31.46 -5.06 36.33
N VAL A 260 -31.90 -3.85 35.99
CA VAL A 260 -32.95 -3.13 36.72
C VAL A 260 -34.30 -3.83 36.60
N PHE A 261 -34.65 -4.27 35.39
CA PHE A 261 -35.87 -5.05 35.17
C PHE A 261 -35.88 -6.36 35.97
N THR A 262 -34.77 -7.11 35.97
CA THR A 262 -34.59 -8.32 36.76
C THR A 262 -34.68 -8.03 38.25
N LEU A 263 -34.05 -6.96 38.75
CA LEU A 263 -34.14 -6.56 40.15
C LEU A 263 -35.59 -6.26 40.58
N CYS A 264 -36.35 -5.52 39.76
CA CYS A 264 -37.76 -5.24 40.04
C CYS A 264 -38.63 -6.51 40.03
N THR A 265 -38.35 -7.42 39.10
CA THR A 265 -39.04 -8.72 39.01
C THR A 265 -38.71 -9.60 40.22
N SER A 266 -37.44 -9.68 40.63
CA SER A 266 -37.01 -10.42 41.81
C SER A 266 -37.64 -9.88 43.10
N PHE A 267 -37.80 -8.55 43.21
CA PHE A 267 -38.50 -7.93 44.33
C PHE A 267 -39.98 -8.35 44.39
N GLY A 268 -40.67 -8.36 43.25
CA GLY A 268 -42.05 -8.86 43.17
C GLY A 268 -42.15 -10.36 43.48
N ALA A 269 -41.24 -11.17 42.94
CA ALA A 269 -41.17 -12.60 43.17
C ALA A 269 -40.90 -12.96 44.64
N PHE A 270 -40.09 -12.17 45.35
CA PHE A 270 -39.86 -12.32 46.78
C PHE A 270 -41.13 -12.16 47.62
N PHE A 271 -41.98 -11.17 47.31
CA PHE A 271 -43.27 -11.05 48.00
C PHE A 271 -44.24 -12.16 47.61
N ALA A 272 -44.28 -12.53 46.31
CA ALA A 272 -45.10 -13.65 45.85
C ALA A 272 -44.69 -14.97 46.52
N SER A 273 -43.39 -15.19 46.75
CA SER A 273 -42.90 -16.41 47.39
C SER A 273 -43.28 -16.48 48.87
N ILE A 274 -43.28 -15.37 49.62
CA ILE A 274 -43.75 -15.34 51.02
C ILE A 274 -45.20 -15.83 51.12
N PHE A 275 -46.08 -15.38 50.21
CA PHE A 275 -47.47 -15.84 50.16
C PHE A 275 -47.63 -17.25 49.57
N GLY A 276 -46.65 -17.73 48.80
CA GLY A 276 -46.62 -19.11 48.30
C GLY A 276 -46.10 -20.14 49.33
N MET A 277 -45.60 -19.69 50.49
CA MET A 277 -45.19 -20.57 51.58
C MET A 277 -46.42 -21.03 52.37
N ASN A 278 -46.39 -22.27 52.88
CA ASN A 278 -47.45 -22.88 53.68
C ASN A 278 -47.50 -22.30 55.11
N LEU A 279 -47.75 -20.99 55.21
CA LEU A 279 -47.94 -20.23 56.44
C LEU A 279 -49.43 -19.89 56.57
N ASN A 280 -49.97 -19.97 57.78
CA ASN A 280 -51.38 -19.67 58.03
C ASN A 280 -51.66 -18.18 57.77
N ASN A 281 -52.25 -17.86 56.62
CA ASN A 281 -52.61 -16.50 56.21
C ASN A 281 -54.13 -16.31 56.22
N THR A 282 -54.62 -15.35 57.01
CA THR A 282 -56.07 -15.01 57.08
C THR A 282 -56.62 -14.38 55.79
N PHE A 283 -55.74 -13.97 54.86
CA PHE A 283 -56.12 -13.36 53.59
C PHE A 283 -56.49 -14.37 52.50
N GLU A 284 -56.14 -15.65 52.65
CA GLU A 284 -56.46 -16.71 51.67
C GLU A 284 -57.91 -17.20 51.78
N GLU A 285 -58.50 -17.13 52.97
CA GLU A 285 -59.91 -17.53 53.22
C GLU A 285 -60.93 -16.52 52.64
N SER A 286 -60.46 -15.33 52.28
CA SER A 286 -61.26 -14.23 51.72
C SER A 286 -61.50 -14.42 50.21
N LYS A 287 -62.77 -14.32 49.76
CA LYS A 287 -63.12 -14.36 48.33
C LYS A 287 -62.45 -13.20 47.59
N GLY A 288 -61.36 -13.49 46.89
CA GLY A 288 -60.64 -12.54 46.04
C GLY A 288 -59.40 -11.88 46.65
N GLY A 289 -59.04 -12.18 47.91
CA GLY A 289 -57.88 -11.59 48.59
C GLY A 289 -56.55 -11.75 47.83
N LEU A 290 -56.34 -12.93 47.23
CA LEU A 290 -55.14 -13.24 46.43
C LEU A 290 -54.99 -12.33 45.20
N TYR A 291 -56.09 -12.04 44.49
CA TYR A 291 -56.06 -11.13 43.33
C TYR A 291 -55.66 -9.70 43.75
N VAL A 292 -56.16 -9.23 44.89
CA VAL A 292 -55.81 -7.90 45.44
C VAL A 292 -54.32 -7.84 45.77
N CYS A 293 -53.77 -8.86 46.44
CA CYS A 293 -52.34 -8.94 46.75
C CYS A 293 -51.47 -8.97 45.48
N ALA A 294 -51.86 -9.74 44.46
CA ALA A 294 -51.14 -9.81 43.19
C ALA A 294 -51.11 -8.45 42.48
N ILE A 295 -52.23 -7.72 42.43
CA ILE A 295 -52.30 -6.37 41.85
C ILE A 295 -51.38 -5.41 42.60
N ILE A 296 -51.36 -5.46 43.95
CA ILE A 296 -50.49 -4.61 44.77
C ILE A 296 -49.00 -4.90 44.49
N ILE A 297 -48.60 -6.17 44.42
CA ILE A 297 -47.21 -6.56 44.15
C ILE A 297 -46.77 -6.08 42.76
N ILE A 298 -47.61 -6.27 41.74
CA ILE A 298 -47.35 -5.79 40.37
C ILE A 298 -47.24 -4.26 40.35
N PHE A 299 -48.13 -3.57 41.04
CA PHE A 299 -48.13 -2.11 41.13
C PHE A 299 -46.85 -1.57 41.79
N ILE A 300 -46.46 -2.13 42.94
CA ILE A 300 -45.24 -1.73 43.66
C ILE A 300 -43.99 -2.00 42.80
N SER A 301 -43.89 -3.18 42.18
CA SER A 301 -42.78 -3.52 41.28
C SER A 301 -42.70 -2.58 40.07
N GLY A 302 -43.85 -2.24 39.47
CA GLY A 302 -43.95 -1.28 38.38
C GLY A 302 -43.53 0.15 38.76
N CYS A 303 -43.96 0.64 39.92
CA CYS A 303 -43.52 1.94 40.45
C CYS A 303 -42.01 1.95 40.72
N LEU A 304 -41.47 0.88 41.30
CA LEU A 304 -40.04 0.76 41.59
C LEU A 304 -39.21 0.75 40.29
N TYR A 305 -39.66 0.05 39.25
CA TYR A 305 -39.07 0.09 37.92
C TYR A 305 -39.07 1.50 37.31
N GLN A 306 -40.21 2.21 37.37
CA GLN A 306 -40.29 3.58 36.85
C GLN A 306 -39.31 4.54 37.55
N ILE A 307 -39.19 4.47 38.87
CA ILE A 307 -38.27 5.31 39.65
C ILE A 307 -36.82 5.05 39.26
N LEU A 308 -36.42 3.77 39.19
CA LEU A 308 -35.05 3.39 38.84
C LEU A 308 -34.72 3.74 37.39
N ASN A 309 -35.62 3.48 36.45
CA ASN A 309 -35.42 3.79 35.04
C ASN A 309 -35.31 5.31 34.79
N LYS A 310 -36.09 6.12 35.52
CA LYS A 310 -35.99 7.60 35.48
C LYS A 310 -34.65 8.12 36.01
N LYS A 311 -34.10 7.49 37.06
CA LYS A 311 -32.75 7.83 37.57
C LYS A 311 -31.67 7.49 36.56
N ILE A 312 -31.73 6.31 35.94
CA ILE A 312 -30.75 5.85 34.94
C ILE A 312 -30.76 6.73 33.69
N THR A 313 -31.94 7.04 33.15
CA THR A 313 -32.05 7.95 31.98
C THR A 313 -31.53 9.35 32.27
N LYS A 314 -31.62 9.83 33.52
CA LYS A 314 -31.04 11.11 33.93
C LYS A 314 -29.50 11.05 34.00
N LEU A 315 -28.93 9.92 34.40
CA LEU A 315 -27.49 9.70 34.45
C LEU A 315 -26.88 9.55 33.05
N ILE A 316 -27.60 8.92 32.10
CA ILE A 316 -27.13 8.71 30.72
C ILE A 316 -27.10 10.03 29.92
N LYS A 317 -27.95 11.01 30.24
CA LYS A 317 -28.02 12.29 29.52
C LYS A 317 -26.97 13.33 29.95
N LYS A 318 -26.14 13.02 30.95
CA LYS A 318 -25.21 13.96 31.58
C LYS A 318 -23.78 13.63 31.21
#